data_AF-A0A2R6Y4L0-F1
#
_entry.id   AF-A0A2R6Y4L0-F1
#
_cell.length_a   1.000
_cell.length_b   1.000
_cell.length_c   1.000
_cell.angle_alpha   90.00
_cell.angle_beta   90.00
_cell.angle_gamma   90.00
#
_symmetry.space_group_name_H-M   'P 1'
#
loop_
_entity.id
_entity.type
_entity.pdbx_description
1 polymer ?
#
loop_
_entity_poly.entity_id
_entity_poly.type
_entity_poly.pdbx_seq_one_letter_code
_entity_poly.pdbx_strand_id
1 'polypeptide(L)'
;MYWIQILIAIPLFLVLFFSIGFILNMILKTTWLPGWLSLLMPVIGWLYLGRLTWLDLLMMAVGILGAWISGWVMRYLRTHGYQMF
;
A
#
# COMPACT_ATOMS: atom_id res chain seq x y z
N MET A 1 -18.47 -1.08 19.10
CA MET A 1 -18.07 -0.04 18.14
C MET A 1 -16.78 -0.36 17.38
N TYR A 2 -15.80 -1.03 18.00
CA TYR A 2 -14.54 -1.43 17.37
C TYR A 2 -14.66 -2.36 16.13
N TRP A 3 -15.60 -3.32 16.14
CA TRP A 3 -15.79 -4.24 15.01
C TRP A 3 -16.21 -3.55 13.71
N ILE A 4 -17.06 -2.52 13.82
CA ILE A 4 -17.51 -1.70 12.68
C ILE A 4 -16.33 -0.89 12.12
N GLN A 5 -15.48 -0.37 13.01
CA GLN A 5 -14.27 0.36 12.61
C GLN A 5 -13.32 -0.52 11.79
N ILE A 6 -13.08 -1.78 12.21
CA ILE A 6 -12.23 -2.70 11.43
C ILE A 6 -12.84 -2.98 10.06
N LEU A 7 -14.15 -3.26 10.00
CA LEU A 7 -14.85 -3.57 8.77
C LEU A 7 -14.73 -2.44 7.73
N ILE A 8 -14.78 -1.18 8.18
CA ILE A 8 -14.66 0.00 7.31
C ILE A 8 -13.18 0.33 7.03
N ALA A 9 -12.30 0.16 8.02
CA ALA A 9 -10.89 0.48 7.89
C ALA A 9 -10.17 -0.41 6.87
N ILE A 10 -10.48 -1.71 6.82
CA ILE A 10 -9.84 -2.65 5.88
C ILE A 10 -9.97 -2.17 4.42
N PRO A 11 -11.18 -1.94 3.86
CA PRO A 11 -11.32 -1.49 2.48
C PRO A 11 -10.74 -0.08 2.27
N LEU A 12 -10.88 0.83 3.24
CA LEU A 12 -10.30 2.18 3.13
C LEU A 12 -8.79 2.16 3.06
N PHE A 13 -8.12 1.42 3.95
CA PHE A 13 -6.66 1.30 3.94
C PHE A 13 -6.17 0.63 2.65
N LEU A 14 -6.87 -0.40 2.19
CA LEU A 14 -6.53 -1.06 0.94
C LEU A 14 -6.58 -0.08 -0.25
N VAL A 15 -7.68 0.67 -0.39
CA VAL A 15 -7.83 1.66 -1.46
C VAL A 15 -6.82 2.79 -1.33
N LEU A 16 -6.59 3.30 -0.12
CA LEU A 16 -5.65 4.38 0.13
C LEU A 16 -4.22 4.03 -0.33
N PHE A 17 -3.69 2.89 0.13
CA PHE A 17 -2.33 2.47 -0.23
C PHE A 17 -2.21 2.05 -1.68
N PHE A 18 -3.28 1.44 -2.24
CA PHE A 18 -3.34 1.16 -3.67
C PHE A 18 -3.28 2.44 -4.51
N SER A 19 -4.07 3.46 -4.18
CA SER A 19 -4.11 4.75 -4.89
C SER A 19 -2.81 5.53 -4.75
N ILE A 20 -2.23 5.60 -3.55
CA ILE A 20 -0.94 6.26 -3.34
C ILE A 20 0.17 5.54 -4.12
N GLY A 21 0.19 4.21 -4.09
CA GLY A 21 1.14 3.41 -4.87
C GLY A 21 1.02 3.66 -6.37
N PHE A 22 -0.20 3.80 -6.89
CA PHE A 22 -0.47 4.14 -8.28
C PHE A 22 0.05 5.54 -8.65
N ILE A 23 -0.28 6.57 -7.85
CA ILE A 23 0.15 7.95 -8.08
C ILE A 23 1.68 8.07 -8.00
N LEU A 24 2.31 7.45 -7.00
CA LEU A 24 3.77 7.44 -6.86
C LEU A 24 4.44 6.80 -8.09
N ASN A 25 3.87 5.72 -8.60
CA ASN A 25 4.41 5.02 -9.77
C ASN A 25 4.26 5.84 -11.07
N MET A 26 3.23 6.69 -11.15
CA MET A 26 3.05 7.66 -12.24
C MET A 26 4.10 8.79 -12.16
N ILE A 27 4.32 9.39 -10.98
CA ILE A 27 5.28 10.50 -10.81
C ILE A 27 6.74 10.00 -10.93
N LEU A 28 7.08 8.91 -10.26
CA LEU A 28 8.46 8.41 -10.14
C LEU A 28 8.89 7.56 -11.33
N LYS A 29 8.02 7.35 -12.33
CA LYS A 29 8.24 6.54 -13.56
C LYS A 29 8.88 5.16 -13.30
N THR A 30 8.68 4.59 -12.12
CA THR A 30 9.32 3.34 -11.66
C THR A 30 8.26 2.33 -11.22
N THR A 31 8.27 1.14 -11.82
CA THR A 31 7.27 0.08 -11.58
C THR A 31 7.22 -0.44 -10.15
N TRP A 32 8.38 -0.64 -9.51
CA TRP A 32 8.49 -1.41 -8.26
C TRP A 32 8.86 -0.57 -7.03
N LEU A 33 9.26 0.70 -7.21
CA LEU A 33 9.73 1.55 -6.13
C LEU A 33 8.67 1.76 -5.03
N PRO A 34 7.38 2.01 -5.35
CA PRO A 34 6.34 2.14 -4.33
C PRO A 34 6.10 0.85 -3.52
N GLY A 35 6.27 -0.32 -4.17
CA GLY A 35 6.18 -1.63 -3.51
C GLY A 35 7.33 -1.85 -2.52
N TRP A 36 8.57 -1.56 -2.92
CA TRP A 36 9.73 -1.63 -2.03
C TRP A 36 9.65 -0.63 -0.87
N LEU A 37 9.16 0.59 -1.11
CA LEU A 37 8.97 1.59 -0.06
C LEU A 37 7.94 1.14 0.99
N SER A 38 6.87 0.46 0.55
CA SER A 38 5.84 -0.06 1.45
C SER A 38 6.36 -1.15 2.40
N LEU A 39 7.47 -1.82 2.09
CA LEU A 39 8.11 -2.82 2.97
C LEU A 39 9.05 -2.19 4.01
N LEU A 40 9.50 -0.95 3.81
CA LEU A 40 10.35 -0.24 4.78
C LEU A 40 9.54 0.40 5.91
N MET A 41 8.33 0.89 5.61
CA MET A 41 7.45 1.54 6.58
C MET A 41 7.09 0.68 7.80
N PRO A 42 6.87 -0.65 7.68
CA PRO A 42 6.58 -1.50 8.83
C PRO A 42 7.73 -1.67 9.81
N VAL A 43 8.95 -1.79 9.27
CA VAL A 43 10.18 -1.94 10.07
C VAL A 43 10.44 -0.66 10.86
N ILE A 44 10.23 0.49 10.22
CA ILE A 44 10.29 1.81 10.86
C ILE A 44 9.23 1.91 11.96
N GLY A 45 7.96 1.62 11.66
CA GLY A 45 6.88 1.68 12.65
C GLY A 45 7.11 0.77 13.86
N TRP A 46 7.63 -0.44 13.64
CA TRP A 46 8.01 -1.37 14.70
C TRP A 46 9.09 -0.79 15.62
N LEU A 47 10.13 -0.17 15.03
CA LEU A 47 11.26 0.39 15.77
C LEU A 47 10.86 1.61 16.62
N TYR A 48 9.94 2.45 16.13
CA TYR A 48 9.55 3.69 16.81
C TYR A 48 8.49 3.50 17.90
N LEU A 49 7.53 2.59 17.71
CA LEU A 49 6.38 2.45 18.63
C LEU A 49 6.59 1.37 19.70
N GLY A 50 7.42 0.35 19.44
CA GLY A 50 7.76 -0.73 20.38
C GLY A 50 6.57 -1.61 20.84
N ARG A 51 5.34 -1.23 20.51
CA ARG A 51 4.09 -1.91 20.82
C ARG A 51 3.22 -1.92 19.59
N LEU A 52 3.07 -3.08 19.00
CA LEU A 52 2.16 -3.32 17.89
C LEU A 52 1.05 -4.24 18.36
N THR A 53 -0.18 -3.76 18.24
CA THR A 53 -1.35 -4.60 18.45
C THR A 53 -1.59 -5.46 17.21
N TRP A 54 -2.37 -6.52 17.38
CA TRP A 54 -2.73 -7.41 16.26
C TRP A 54 -3.45 -6.67 15.13
N LEU A 55 -4.13 -5.56 15.44
CA LEU A 55 -4.78 -4.68 14.46
C LEU A 55 -3.78 -3.92 13.62
N ASP A 56 -2.74 -3.39 14.26
CA ASP A 56 -1.76 -2.55 13.60
C ASP A 56 -1.05 -3.41 12.55
N LEU A 57 -0.67 -4.63 12.93
CA LEU A 57 -0.14 -5.64 12.03
C LEU A 57 -1.08 -5.95 10.86
N LEU A 58 -2.39 -6.10 11.13
CA LEU A 58 -3.38 -6.35 10.08
C LEU A 58 -3.49 -5.16 9.11
N MET A 59 -3.57 -3.93 9.61
CA MET A 59 -3.65 -2.73 8.78
C MET A 59 -2.37 -2.52 7.96
N MET A 60 -1.21 -2.81 8.55
CA MET A 60 0.08 -2.79 7.86
C MET A 60 0.11 -3.83 6.74
N ALA A 61 -0.33 -5.06 6.99
CA ALA A 61 -0.40 -6.10 5.97
C ALA A 61 -1.34 -5.71 4.81
N VAL A 62 -2.52 -5.18 5.10
CA VAL A 62 -3.47 -4.70 4.08
C VAL A 62 -2.88 -3.54 3.26
N GLY A 63 -2.19 -2.60 3.89
CA GLY A 63 -1.52 -1.50 3.20
C GLY A 63 -0.41 -1.97 2.26
N ILE A 64 0.44 -2.92 2.71
CA ILE A 64 1.50 -3.52 1.89
C ILE A 64 0.88 -4.25 0.69
N LEU A 65 -0.18 -5.03 0.92
CA LEU A 65 -0.89 -5.72 -0.15
C LEU A 65 -1.43 -4.73 -1.20
N GLY A 66 -2.09 -3.65 -0.76
CA GLY A 66 -2.60 -2.60 -1.65
C GLY A 66 -1.48 -1.96 -2.50
N ALA A 67 -0.36 -1.62 -1.88
CA ALA A 67 0.80 -1.05 -2.57
C ALA A 67 1.42 -2.03 -3.59
N TRP A 68 1.56 -3.30 -3.24
CA TRP A 68 2.08 -4.33 -4.15
C TRP A 68 1.16 -4.59 -5.35
N ILE A 69 -0.15 -4.66 -5.10
CA ILE A 69 -1.16 -4.78 -6.17
C ILE A 69 -1.05 -3.59 -7.13
N SER A 70 -0.85 -2.37 -6.62
CA SER A 70 -0.63 -1.20 -7.48
C SER A 70 0.58 -1.36 -8.41
N GLY A 71 1.68 -1.95 -7.93
CA GLY A 71 2.87 -2.22 -8.74
C GLY A 71 2.59 -3.22 -9.86
N TRP A 72 1.83 -4.27 -9.57
CA TRP A 72 1.43 -5.26 -10.56
C TRP A 72 0.48 -4.66 -11.61
N VAL A 73 -0.53 -3.90 -11.17
CA VAL A 73 -1.45 -3.17 -12.05
C VAL A 73 -0.70 -2.20 -12.96
N MET A 74 0.26 -1.45 -12.43
CA MET A 74 1.05 -0.51 -13.24
C MET A 74 1.94 -1.22 -14.27
N ARG A 75 2.51 -2.38 -13.93
CA ARG A 75 3.23 -3.18 -14.92
C ARG A 75 2.30 -3.64 -16.04
N TYR A 76 1.11 -4.12 -15.69
CA TYR A 76 0.10 -4.53 -16.64
C TYR A 76 -0.36 -3.36 -17.55
N LEU A 77 -0.61 -2.17 -16.98
CA LEU A 77 -1.02 -1.01 -17.77
C LEU A 77 0.07 -0.52 -18.73
N ARG A 78 1.35 -0.57 -18.33
CA ARG A 78 2.48 -0.21 -19.20
C ARG A 78 2.60 -1.12 -20.42
N THR A 79 2.35 -2.43 -20.25
CA THR A 79 2.43 -3.38 -21.38
C THR A 79 1.28 -3.20 -22.37
N HIS A 80 0.17 -2.61 -21.95
CA HIS A 80 -0.99 -2.33 -22.81
C HIS A 80 -0.96 -0.94 -23.45
N GLY A 81 0.19 -0.26 -23.41
CA GLY A 81 0.37 1.04 -24.07
C GLY A 81 -0.36 2.20 -23.39
N TYR A 82 -0.82 2.03 -22.14
CA TYR A 82 -1.43 3.12 -21.39
C TYR A 82 -0.37 4.18 -21.11
N GLN A 83 -0.54 5.37 -21.69
CA GLN A 83 0.28 6.52 -21.38
C GLN A 83 -0.12 7.01 -19.99
N MET A 84 0.70 6.65 -19.01
CA MET A 84 0.68 7.30 -17.71
C MET A 84 1.22 8.71 -17.95
N PHE A 85 0.42 9.73 -17.60
CA PHE A 85 0.71 11.16 -17.76
C PHE A 85 2.20 11.55 -17.81
#